data_AF-A0A0D9VGF9-F1
#
_entry.id   AF-A0A0D9VGF9-F1
#
_cell.length_a   1.000
_cell.length_b   1.000
_cell.length_c   1.000
_cell.angle_alpha   90.00
_cell.angle_beta   90.00
_cell.angle_gamma   90.00
#
_symmetry.space_group_name_H-M   'P 1'
#
loop_
_entity.id
_entity.type
_entity.pdbx_description
1 polymer ?
#
loop_
_entity_poly.entity_id
_entity_poly.type
_entity_poly.pdbx_seq_one_letter_code
_entity_poly.pdbx_strand_id
1 'polypeptide(L)'
;MPRPRGRKRAADDSSEPEAAAWEPATRGGGSVPRPSRKPKPETEYFPEKGNLEDLWLSAFPVGTEWENIDKIKEFNWNFENLEHDIWFNVGDQKALEEGGELYEKTVYLFGSTEPQLLDVNGESKIVLIPVVVAIDCPFPPSDKIGINSVQRENEEILPMKAMKMAWVPYVPLEDRLSRIDSLKTKVYTLGCTQRRSALRHLKTERVKLFDYCMPYYMPLNPPEDEDDTVVNILYPLESPIVCEFNWEMDDYEDFADEKVNEEKLREDEKEKFKEFLKEKVKERKRELKQVTVN
;
A
#
# COMPACT_ATOMS: atom_id res chain seq x y z
N MET A 1 36.98 38.02 37.69
CA MET A 1 36.65 38.51 39.06
C MET A 1 35.50 37.68 39.62
N PRO A 2 35.49 37.39 40.92
CA PRO A 2 35.16 36.08 41.49
C PRO A 2 33.84 36.02 42.29
N ARG A 3 33.38 34.80 42.63
CA ARG A 3 32.34 34.52 43.63
C ARG A 3 32.79 34.92 45.05
N PRO A 4 31.85 35.08 45.98
CA PRO A 4 31.82 34.20 47.17
C PRO A 4 30.39 33.67 47.44
N ARG A 5 30.11 32.39 47.73
CA ARG A 5 30.47 31.52 48.88
C ARG A 5 29.98 32.01 50.26
N GLY A 6 28.76 31.61 50.63
CA GLY A 6 28.47 30.62 51.69
C GLY A 6 28.48 31.01 53.18
N ARG A 7 27.46 30.54 53.93
CA ARG A 7 27.52 29.77 55.22
C ARG A 7 26.07 29.62 55.77
N LYS A 8 25.49 28.45 56.08
CA LYS A 8 25.77 27.29 56.99
C LYS A 8 25.34 27.48 58.46
N ARG A 9 24.46 26.53 58.89
CA ARG A 9 24.20 25.93 60.23
C ARG A 9 23.29 26.72 61.20
N ALA A 10 22.55 26.14 62.14
CA ALA A 10 21.92 24.83 62.49
C ALA A 10 21.67 24.89 64.02
N ALA A 11 20.57 24.30 64.53
CA ALA A 11 20.35 23.70 65.88
C ALA A 11 18.84 23.69 66.18
N ASP A 12 18.20 22.50 66.22
CA ASP A 12 17.78 21.71 67.42
C ASP A 12 16.42 22.19 67.98
N ASP A 13 15.50 21.38 68.48
CA ASP A 13 15.60 20.08 69.13
C ASP A 13 14.25 19.30 69.03
N SER A 14 14.36 18.01 69.31
CA SER A 14 13.42 16.92 69.47
C SER A 14 12.25 17.12 70.46
N SER A 15 11.14 16.41 70.21
CA SER A 15 10.40 15.63 71.23
C SER A 15 9.28 14.78 70.60
N GLU A 16 9.28 13.49 70.94
CA GLU A 16 8.29 12.43 70.63
C GLU A 16 6.86 12.73 71.14
N PRO A 17 5.80 12.07 70.60
CA PRO A 17 4.48 12.07 71.23
C PRO A 17 4.27 10.82 72.09
N GLU A 18 3.91 11.05 73.36
CA GLU A 18 3.51 10.05 74.35
C GLU A 18 2.01 9.73 74.24
N ALA A 19 1.68 8.48 74.55
CA ALA A 19 0.39 7.83 74.39
C ALA A 19 -0.68 8.30 75.40
N ALA A 20 -1.96 8.21 74.98
CA ALA A 20 -3.09 8.09 75.89
C ALA A 20 -3.99 6.94 75.42
N ALA A 21 -4.05 5.92 76.28
CA ALA A 21 -4.81 4.69 76.15
C ALA A 21 -6.31 4.91 76.37
N TRP A 22 -7.13 4.06 75.74
CA TRP A 22 -8.49 3.77 76.21
C TRP A 22 -8.68 2.24 76.24
N GLU A 23 -9.07 1.72 77.39
CA GLU A 23 -9.26 0.29 77.69
C GLU A 23 -10.63 -0.28 77.26
N PRO A 24 -10.76 -1.61 77.11
CA PRO A 24 -11.78 -2.25 76.30
C PRO A 24 -13.09 -2.54 77.05
N ALA A 25 -14.22 -2.48 76.34
CA ALA A 25 -15.51 -2.98 76.82
C ALA A 25 -15.94 -4.23 76.04
N THR A 26 -16.26 -5.30 76.77
CA THR A 26 -16.57 -6.64 76.32
C THR A 26 -18.01 -6.86 75.86
N ARG A 27 -18.15 -7.70 74.82
CA ARG A 27 -19.21 -8.69 74.49
C ARG A 27 -20.59 -8.20 74.00
N GLY A 28 -20.89 -8.60 72.76
CA GLY A 28 -22.24 -8.81 72.24
C GLY A 28 -22.18 -9.50 70.88
N GLY A 29 -22.35 -10.83 70.85
CA GLY A 29 -22.37 -11.61 69.61
C GLY A 29 -23.63 -11.32 68.80
N GLY A 30 -23.46 -10.94 67.54
CA GLY A 30 -24.51 -10.85 66.53
C GLY A 30 -23.89 -11.07 65.16
N SER A 31 -24.13 -12.24 64.56
CA SER A 31 -23.70 -12.54 63.19
C SER A 31 -24.50 -11.68 62.21
N VAL A 32 -23.87 -10.66 61.64
CA VAL A 32 -24.43 -9.91 60.50
C VAL A 32 -24.36 -10.81 59.27
N PRO A 33 -25.48 -11.09 58.56
CA PRO A 33 -25.41 -11.85 57.32
C PRO A 33 -24.68 -11.01 56.26
N ARG A 34 -23.62 -11.58 55.67
CA ARG A 34 -22.91 -10.95 54.54
C ARG A 34 -23.91 -10.77 53.39
N PRO A 35 -23.98 -9.58 52.76
CA PRO A 35 -24.79 -9.42 51.57
C PRO A 35 -24.28 -10.38 50.49
N SER A 36 -25.19 -11.11 49.86
CA SER A 36 -24.89 -11.99 48.74
C SER A 36 -24.14 -11.20 47.67
N ARG A 37 -22.97 -11.72 47.25
CA ARG A 37 -22.23 -11.17 46.12
C ARG A 37 -23.18 -11.19 44.91
N LYS A 38 -23.55 -10.02 44.40
CA LYS A 38 -24.19 -9.91 43.08
C LYS A 38 -23.30 -10.67 42.09
N PRO A 39 -23.88 -11.46 41.16
CA PRO A 39 -23.10 -12.08 40.10
C PRO A 39 -22.28 -10.99 39.41
N LYS A 40 -20.98 -11.22 39.25
CA LYS A 40 -20.15 -10.33 38.44
C LYS A 40 -20.81 -10.27 37.06
N PRO A 41 -20.96 -9.08 36.45
CA PRO A 41 -21.34 -9.04 35.04
C PRO A 41 -20.33 -9.92 34.31
N GLU A 42 -20.83 -10.87 33.52
CA GLU A 42 -20.00 -11.60 32.57
C GLU A 42 -19.22 -10.54 31.81
N THR A 43 -17.90 -10.56 31.95
CA THR A 43 -17.02 -9.76 31.11
C THR A 43 -17.40 -10.11 29.68
N GLU A 44 -17.99 -9.15 28.96
CA GLU A 44 -18.09 -9.22 27.51
C GLU A 44 -16.69 -9.52 27.00
N TYR A 45 -16.52 -10.76 26.54
CA TYR A 45 -15.29 -11.20 25.92
C TYR A 45 -15.30 -10.55 24.55
N PHE A 46 -14.71 -9.36 24.45
CA PHE A 46 -14.36 -8.82 23.16
C PHE A 46 -13.41 -9.83 22.51
N PRO A 47 -13.64 -10.24 21.26
CA PRO A 47 -12.67 -11.08 20.56
C PRO A 47 -11.30 -10.39 20.66
N GLU A 48 -10.29 -11.15 21.10
CA GLU A 48 -8.93 -10.65 21.15
C GLU A 48 -8.57 -10.18 19.74
N LYS A 49 -8.14 -8.92 19.64
CA LYS A 49 -7.71 -8.35 18.37
C LYS A 49 -6.61 -9.23 17.79
N GLY A 50 -6.79 -9.69 16.55
CA GLY A 50 -5.80 -10.53 15.88
C GLY A 50 -4.47 -9.77 15.81
N ASN A 51 -3.34 -10.44 16.03
CA ASN A 51 -2.02 -9.80 16.15
C ASN A 51 -1.65 -8.92 14.92
N LEU A 52 -2.26 -9.20 13.76
CA LEU A 52 -2.07 -8.49 12.49
C LEU A 52 -3.29 -7.63 12.07
N GLU A 53 -4.34 -7.47 12.87
CA GLU A 53 -5.63 -6.83 12.48
C GLU A 53 -5.49 -5.39 11.95
N ASP A 54 -4.41 -4.70 12.32
CA ASP A 54 -4.14 -3.34 11.87
C ASP A 54 -3.02 -3.25 10.83
N LEU A 55 -2.59 -4.37 10.26
CA LEU A 55 -1.55 -4.42 9.24
C LEU A 55 -1.98 -3.61 8.01
N TRP A 56 -3.19 -3.83 7.51
CA TRP A 56 -3.72 -3.05 6.38
C TRP A 56 -3.83 -1.55 6.71
N LEU A 57 -4.16 -1.19 7.95
CA LEU A 57 -4.21 0.21 8.41
C LEU A 57 -2.82 0.86 8.48
N SER A 58 -1.78 0.06 8.66
CA SER A 58 -0.40 0.53 8.70
C SER A 58 0.18 0.81 7.32
N ALA A 59 -0.39 0.21 6.27
CA ALA A 59 0.01 0.42 4.89
C ALA A 59 -0.63 1.71 4.33
N PHE A 60 0.21 2.65 3.90
CA PHE A 60 -0.28 3.91 3.34
C PHE A 60 -0.98 3.67 1.99
N PRO A 61 -2.19 4.20 1.76
CA PRO A 61 -2.93 4.05 0.51
C PRO A 61 -2.35 4.97 -0.57
N VAL A 62 -1.33 4.48 -1.29
CA VAL A 62 -0.71 5.18 -2.41
C VAL A 62 -1.71 5.33 -3.57
N GLY A 63 -1.58 6.41 -4.34
CA GLY A 63 -2.49 6.68 -5.46
C GLY A 63 -3.92 7.07 -5.07
N THR A 64 -4.24 7.11 -3.77
CA THR A 64 -5.53 7.58 -3.29
C THR A 64 -5.48 9.08 -3.05
N GLU A 65 -6.45 9.80 -3.61
CA GLU A 65 -6.59 11.23 -3.38
C GLU A 65 -6.64 11.55 -1.88
N TRP A 66 -5.83 12.52 -1.45
CA TRP A 66 -5.66 12.78 -0.02
C TRP A 66 -6.97 13.11 0.72
N GLU A 67 -7.91 13.78 0.03
CA GLU A 67 -9.23 14.12 0.57
C GLU A 67 -10.13 12.90 0.81
N ASN A 68 -9.83 11.82 0.10
CA ASN A 68 -10.62 10.60 0.07
C ASN A 68 -10.11 9.51 1.01
N ILE A 69 -8.89 9.64 1.56
CA ILE A 69 -8.29 8.64 2.47
C ILE A 69 -9.19 8.32 3.67
N ASP A 70 -9.90 9.31 4.22
CA ASP A 70 -10.81 9.06 5.35
C ASP A 70 -12.04 8.24 4.95
N LYS A 71 -12.48 8.35 3.69
CA LYS A 71 -13.67 7.65 3.19
C LYS A 71 -13.48 6.14 3.21
N ILE A 72 -12.23 5.68 3.12
CA ILE A 72 -11.88 4.26 3.28
C ILE A 72 -12.40 3.74 4.63
N LYS A 73 -12.36 4.55 5.69
CA LYS A 73 -12.77 4.15 7.05
C LYS A 73 -14.28 4.22 7.29
N GLU A 74 -15.07 4.59 6.28
CA GLU A 74 -16.54 4.60 6.40
C GLU A 74 -17.13 3.20 6.49
N PHE A 75 -16.41 2.20 5.97
CA PHE A 75 -16.81 0.80 5.98
C PHE A 75 -15.88 -0.01 6.89
N ASN A 76 -16.43 -1.06 7.49
CA ASN A 76 -15.66 -2.02 8.27
C ASN A 76 -15.09 -3.09 7.32
N TRP A 77 -13.94 -2.82 6.72
CA TRP A 77 -13.27 -3.74 5.82
C TRP A 77 -12.71 -4.94 6.58
N ASN A 78 -12.85 -6.11 5.97
CA ASN A 78 -12.32 -7.35 6.51
C ASN A 78 -11.15 -7.81 5.64
N PHE A 79 -9.97 -7.94 6.25
CA PHE A 79 -8.74 -8.46 5.63
C PHE A 79 -8.34 -9.81 6.23
N GLU A 80 -9.30 -10.63 6.66
CA GLU A 80 -9.09 -11.99 7.18
C GLU A 80 -8.24 -12.87 6.25
N ASN A 81 -8.37 -12.73 4.92
CA ASN A 81 -7.49 -13.41 3.96
C ASN A 81 -6.00 -13.06 4.10
N LEU A 82 -5.70 -11.89 4.66
CA LEU A 82 -4.36 -11.43 5.02
C LEU A 82 -4.01 -11.75 6.50
N GLU A 83 -5.01 -11.75 7.39
CA GLU A 83 -4.82 -11.59 8.85
C GLU A 83 -5.43 -12.70 9.74
N HIS A 84 -6.50 -13.43 9.37
CA HIS A 84 -7.09 -14.51 10.21
C HIS A 84 -8.15 -15.44 9.54
N ASP A 85 -8.31 -16.66 10.08
CA ASP A 85 -9.27 -17.73 9.71
C ASP A 85 -10.65 -17.56 10.38
N ILE A 86 -11.76 -17.58 9.64
CA ILE A 86 -13.08 -17.95 10.20
C ILE A 86 -13.93 -18.77 9.20
N TRP A 87 -13.79 -20.10 9.29
CA TRP A 87 -14.86 -21.11 9.19
C TRP A 87 -15.72 -21.20 7.90
N PHE A 88 -15.23 -21.86 6.83
CA PHE A 88 -15.79 -23.10 6.22
C PHE A 88 -15.12 -23.39 4.85
N ASN A 89 -14.29 -24.44 4.80
CA ASN A 89 -13.89 -25.23 3.62
C ASN A 89 -13.86 -24.52 2.25
N VAL A 90 -12.66 -24.17 1.77
CA VAL A 90 -11.93 -24.82 0.65
C VAL A 90 -10.56 -24.13 0.53
N GLY A 91 -9.48 -24.78 0.98
CA GLY A 91 -8.10 -24.35 0.69
C GLY A 91 -7.59 -23.10 1.41
N ASP A 92 -7.96 -22.91 2.68
CA ASP A 92 -7.55 -21.77 3.49
C ASP A 92 -6.17 -21.97 4.11
N GLN A 93 -5.13 -21.40 3.50
CA GLN A 93 -3.78 -21.34 4.06
C GLN A 93 -3.39 -19.85 4.13
N LYS A 94 -3.51 -19.29 5.35
CA LYS A 94 -3.34 -17.86 5.66
C LYS A 94 -2.03 -17.32 5.12
N ALA A 95 -1.99 -16.17 4.45
CA ALA A 95 -0.79 -15.74 3.76
C ALA A 95 0.44 -15.60 4.69
N LEU A 96 0.30 -14.97 5.87
CA LEU A 96 1.43 -14.60 6.75
C LEU A 96 1.62 -15.48 8.00
N GLU A 97 0.68 -16.35 8.34
CA GLU A 97 0.76 -17.23 9.52
C GLU A 97 1.40 -18.58 9.21
N GLU A 98 1.69 -19.40 10.24
CA GLU A 98 2.33 -20.71 10.09
C GLU A 98 1.58 -21.60 9.07
N GLY A 99 2.31 -22.03 8.04
CA GLY A 99 1.76 -22.77 6.90
C GLY A 99 1.48 -21.88 5.68
N GLY A 100 1.34 -20.57 5.83
CA GLY A 100 1.07 -19.63 4.75
C GLY A 100 2.08 -19.54 3.62
N GLU A 101 1.63 -19.09 2.45
CA GLU A 101 2.50 -18.88 1.28
C GLU A 101 3.59 -17.81 1.53
N LEU A 102 3.31 -16.82 2.38
CA LEU A 102 4.23 -15.74 2.76
C LEU A 102 4.85 -15.95 4.15
N TYR A 103 4.59 -17.09 4.80
CA TYR A 103 5.16 -17.42 6.10
C TYR A 103 6.68 -17.50 6.04
N GLU A 104 7.35 -16.94 7.04
CA GLU A 104 8.81 -16.78 7.12
C GLU A 104 9.48 -15.97 6.00
N LYS A 105 8.74 -15.47 5.01
CA LYS A 105 9.28 -14.66 3.92
C LYS A 105 9.45 -13.21 4.35
N THR A 106 10.28 -12.48 3.60
CA THR A 106 10.39 -11.02 3.77
C THR A 106 9.36 -10.37 2.84
N VAL A 107 8.37 -9.72 3.45
CA VAL A 107 7.20 -9.21 2.75
C VAL A 107 7.14 -7.69 2.86
N TYR A 108 6.89 -7.03 1.74
CA TYR A 108 6.69 -5.59 1.65
C TYR A 108 5.27 -5.30 1.21
N LEU A 109 4.54 -4.48 1.98
CA LEU A 109 3.13 -4.19 1.76
C LEU A 109 2.92 -2.72 1.47
N PHE A 110 2.07 -2.41 0.50
CA PHE A 110 1.55 -1.06 0.31
C PHE A 110 0.03 -1.13 0.10
N GLY A 111 -0.66 -0.06 0.53
CA GLY A 111 -2.09 0.06 0.32
C GLY A 111 -2.38 0.81 -0.97
N SER A 112 -3.54 0.59 -1.56
CA SER A 112 -4.13 1.37 -2.65
C SER A 112 -5.64 1.39 -2.47
N THR A 113 -6.36 2.06 -3.36
CA THR A 113 -7.82 2.02 -3.40
C THR A 113 -8.34 1.83 -4.81
N GLU A 114 -9.40 1.03 -4.94
CA GLU A 114 -10.13 0.87 -6.18
C GLU A 114 -11.53 1.50 -6.05
N PRO A 115 -11.84 2.57 -6.80
CA PRO A 115 -13.17 3.18 -6.78
C PRO A 115 -14.19 2.31 -7.52
N GLN A 116 -15.30 1.98 -6.85
CA GLN A 116 -16.42 1.24 -7.44
C GLN A 116 -17.75 1.94 -7.15
N LEU A 117 -18.66 1.93 -8.11
CA LEU A 117 -20.03 2.47 -7.92
C LEU A 117 -20.92 1.36 -7.35
N LEU A 118 -21.32 1.49 -6.09
CA LEU A 118 -22.11 0.49 -5.37
C LEU A 118 -23.43 1.08 -4.89
N ASP A 119 -24.46 0.23 -4.79
CA ASP A 119 -25.68 0.58 -4.07
C ASP A 119 -25.45 0.31 -2.58
N VAL A 120 -25.45 1.39 -1.78
CA VAL A 120 -25.27 1.33 -0.33
C VAL A 120 -26.53 1.89 0.31
N ASN A 121 -27.31 1.01 0.96
CA ASN A 121 -28.57 1.38 1.62
C ASN A 121 -29.62 2.04 0.70
N GLY A 122 -29.65 1.69 -0.59
CA GLY A 122 -30.59 2.24 -1.57
C GLY A 122 -30.10 3.52 -2.26
N GLU A 123 -28.85 3.94 -2.03
CA GLU A 123 -28.23 5.08 -2.69
C GLU A 123 -27.01 4.63 -3.51
N SER A 124 -26.92 5.05 -4.79
CA SER A 124 -25.71 4.87 -5.60
C SER A 124 -24.57 5.73 -5.05
N LYS A 125 -23.54 5.08 -4.51
CA LYS A 125 -22.38 5.75 -3.90
C LYS A 125 -21.08 5.22 -4.52
N ILE A 126 -20.13 6.13 -4.76
CA ILE A 126 -18.76 5.73 -5.09
C ILE A 126 -18.06 5.31 -3.78
N VAL A 127 -17.69 4.05 -3.71
CA VAL A 127 -16.99 3.43 -2.58
C VAL A 127 -15.55 3.18 -2.98
N LEU A 128 -14.61 3.58 -2.12
CA LEU A 128 -13.18 3.35 -2.31
C LEU A 128 -12.80 2.07 -1.58
N ILE A 129 -12.71 0.97 -2.31
CA ILE A 129 -12.36 -0.33 -1.77
C ILE A 129 -10.86 -0.34 -1.50
N PRO A 130 -10.39 -0.52 -0.26
CA PRO A 130 -8.96 -0.62 0.02
C PRO A 130 -8.40 -1.91 -0.53
N VAL A 131 -7.23 -1.81 -1.16
CA VAL A 131 -6.48 -2.93 -1.70
C VAL A 131 -5.13 -2.95 -0.99
N VAL A 132 -4.69 -4.12 -0.55
CA VAL A 132 -3.35 -4.31 0.01
C VAL A 132 -2.57 -5.21 -0.92
N VAL A 133 -1.42 -4.74 -1.37
CA VAL A 133 -0.50 -5.51 -2.23
C VAL A 133 0.65 -5.97 -1.36
N ALA A 134 0.86 -7.30 -1.30
CA ALA A 134 1.98 -7.92 -0.61
C ALA A 134 3.01 -8.43 -1.61
N ILE A 135 4.27 -8.04 -1.42
CA ILE A 135 5.39 -8.40 -2.30
C ILE A 135 6.35 -9.28 -1.51
N ASP A 136 6.47 -10.54 -1.92
CA ASP A 136 7.55 -11.43 -1.51
C ASP A 136 8.85 -10.99 -2.22
N CYS A 137 9.77 -10.39 -1.48
CA CYS A 137 11.02 -9.90 -2.05
C CYS A 137 12.21 -10.21 -1.14
N PRO A 138 13.26 -10.90 -1.64
CA PRO A 138 14.42 -11.29 -0.83
C PRO A 138 15.33 -10.10 -0.46
N PHE A 139 15.15 -8.96 -1.12
CA PHE A 139 15.83 -7.69 -0.83
C PHE A 139 14.81 -6.54 -0.78
N PRO A 140 15.13 -5.40 -0.16
CA PRO A 140 14.22 -4.27 -0.11
C PRO A 140 13.81 -3.77 -1.50
N PRO A 141 12.51 -3.54 -1.76
CA PRO A 141 12.05 -2.86 -2.96
C PRO A 141 12.68 -1.47 -3.08
N SER A 142 12.60 -0.88 -4.27
CA SER A 142 13.21 0.42 -4.54
C SER A 142 12.71 1.49 -3.55
N ASP A 143 13.61 2.43 -3.22
CA ASP A 143 13.36 3.58 -2.35
C ASP A 143 12.84 4.79 -3.15
N LYS A 144 12.29 4.54 -4.34
CA LYS A 144 11.75 5.53 -5.26
C LYS A 144 10.23 5.35 -5.44
N ILE A 145 9.60 6.44 -5.84
CA ILE A 145 8.18 6.54 -6.19
C ILE A 145 8.08 7.06 -7.61
N GLY A 146 7.27 6.41 -8.43
CA GLY A 146 6.85 6.90 -9.73
C GLY A 146 5.63 7.79 -9.55
N ILE A 147 5.59 8.89 -10.30
CA ILE A 147 4.44 9.78 -10.39
C ILE A 147 3.87 9.61 -11.80
N ASN A 148 2.79 8.85 -11.90
CA ASN A 148 2.13 8.55 -13.17
C ASN A 148 0.79 9.27 -13.23
N SER A 149 0.66 10.23 -14.13
CA SER A 149 -0.58 10.96 -14.39
C SER A 149 -0.93 10.81 -15.86
N VAL A 150 -2.19 10.46 -16.15
CA VAL A 150 -2.73 10.35 -17.53
C VAL A 150 -2.54 11.63 -18.35
N GLN A 151 -2.33 12.77 -17.67
CA GLN A 151 -2.12 14.07 -18.30
C GLN A 151 -0.65 14.45 -18.51
N ARG A 152 0.30 13.63 -18.03
CA ARG A 152 1.73 13.87 -18.15
C ARG A 152 2.32 12.95 -19.21
N GLU A 153 3.13 13.53 -20.08
CA GLU A 153 3.82 12.82 -21.17
C GLU A 153 4.94 11.90 -20.66
N ASN A 154 5.50 12.17 -19.47
CA ASN A 154 6.60 11.41 -18.89
C ASN A 154 6.35 11.05 -17.43
N GLU A 155 6.77 9.84 -17.04
CA GLU A 155 6.87 9.40 -15.64
C GLU A 155 7.94 10.22 -14.91
N GLU A 156 7.58 10.75 -13.73
CA GLU A 156 8.54 11.42 -12.84
C GLU A 156 8.91 10.48 -11.69
N ILE A 157 10.19 10.11 -11.59
CA ILE A 157 10.68 9.23 -10.53
C ILE A 157 11.33 10.06 -9.42
N LEU A 158 10.78 9.96 -8.20
CA LEU A 158 11.23 10.72 -7.03
C LEU A 158 11.71 9.78 -5.91
N PRO A 159 12.74 10.15 -5.13
CA PRO A 159 13.08 9.43 -3.90
C PRO A 159 11.92 9.47 -2.89
N MET A 160 11.57 8.34 -2.27
CA MET A 160 10.51 8.23 -1.25
C MET A 160 10.68 9.26 -0.12
N LYS A 161 11.94 9.51 0.29
CA LYS A 161 12.28 10.51 1.31
C LYS A 161 11.79 11.92 0.97
N ALA A 162 11.79 12.30 -0.31
CA ALA A 162 11.26 13.58 -0.75
C ALA A 162 9.74 13.66 -0.49
N MET A 163 9.03 12.54 -0.68
CA MET A 163 7.60 12.38 -0.41
C MET A 163 7.28 12.07 1.06
N LYS A 164 8.28 12.07 1.97
CA LYS A 164 8.13 11.71 3.39
C LYS A 164 7.62 10.27 3.59
N MET A 165 7.95 9.41 2.64
CA MET A 165 7.62 7.99 2.66
C MET A 165 8.85 7.14 2.89
N ALA A 166 8.65 5.92 3.39
CA ALA A 166 9.68 4.90 3.54
C ALA A 166 9.02 3.53 3.77
N TRP A 167 9.76 2.47 3.47
CA TRP A 167 9.46 1.13 4.00
C TRP A 167 9.74 1.11 5.50
N VAL A 168 8.72 0.85 6.30
CA VAL A 168 8.78 0.85 7.77
C VAL A 168 8.50 -0.57 8.25
N PRO A 169 9.28 -1.12 9.19
CA PRO A 169 8.97 -2.43 9.76
C PRO A 169 7.62 -2.38 10.47
N TYR A 170 6.74 -3.32 10.15
CA TYR A 170 5.50 -3.52 10.88
C TYR A 170 5.79 -4.18 12.24
N VAL A 171 5.16 -3.65 13.28
CA VAL A 171 5.25 -4.21 14.63
C VAL A 171 3.89 -4.81 14.99
N PRO A 172 3.78 -6.16 15.06
CA PRO A 172 2.56 -6.84 15.48
C PRO A 172 2.05 -6.32 16.83
N LEU A 173 0.73 -6.34 17.02
CA LEU A 173 0.08 -5.74 18.19
C LEU A 173 0.63 -6.26 19.52
N GLU A 174 0.90 -7.56 19.61
CA GLU A 174 1.46 -8.24 20.79
C GLU A 174 2.87 -7.73 21.15
N ASP A 175 3.64 -7.35 20.13
CA ASP A 175 5.06 -6.99 20.27
C ASP A 175 5.28 -5.48 20.51
N ARG A 176 4.26 -4.63 20.42
CA ARG A 176 4.40 -3.17 20.55
C ARG A 176 4.87 -2.68 21.91
N LEU A 177 4.67 -3.48 22.95
CA LEU A 177 5.14 -3.19 24.30
C LEU A 177 6.60 -3.63 24.53
N SER A 178 7.15 -4.42 23.61
CA SER A 178 8.54 -4.89 23.66
C SER A 178 9.51 -3.83 23.11
N ARG A 179 10.80 -3.94 23.46
CA ARG A 179 11.83 -3.02 22.93
C ARG A 179 11.96 -3.24 21.42
N ILE A 180 11.56 -2.21 20.66
CA ILE A 180 11.59 -2.18 19.18
C ILE A 180 12.95 -2.60 18.60
N ASP A 181 14.06 -2.25 19.27
CA ASP A 181 15.43 -2.57 18.81
C ASP A 181 15.76 -4.07 18.75
N SER A 182 14.97 -4.93 19.40
CA SER A 182 15.17 -6.39 19.39
C SER A 182 14.23 -7.16 18.46
N LEU A 183 13.28 -6.48 17.82
CA LEU A 183 12.29 -7.13 16.96
C LEU A 183 12.87 -7.42 15.57
N LYS A 184 12.99 -8.70 15.24
CA LYS A 184 13.30 -9.16 13.88
C LYS A 184 12.01 -9.31 13.09
N THR A 185 11.44 -8.18 12.68
CA THR A 185 10.29 -8.17 11.78
C THR A 185 10.72 -8.54 10.36
N LYS A 186 9.92 -9.39 9.69
CA LYS A 186 10.06 -9.71 8.26
C LYS A 186 9.01 -9.02 7.38
N VAL A 187 8.09 -8.26 7.98
CA VAL A 187 6.97 -7.58 7.32
C VAL A 187 7.21 -6.08 7.35
N TYR A 188 7.22 -5.44 6.19
CA TYR A 188 7.44 -4.00 6.05
C TYR A 188 6.24 -3.39 5.37
N THR A 189 5.79 -2.23 5.83
CA THR A 189 4.72 -1.47 5.16
C THR A 189 5.25 -0.16 4.62
N LEU A 190 4.73 0.27 3.46
CA LEU A 190 5.01 1.60 2.95
C LEU A 190 4.28 2.62 3.84
N GLY A 191 5.05 3.34 4.65
CA GLY A 191 4.53 4.36 5.55
C GLY A 191 4.71 5.77 4.98
N CYS A 192 3.79 6.67 5.32
CA CYS A 192 3.90 8.11 5.07
C CYS A 192 3.91 8.88 6.40
N THR A 193 4.99 9.62 6.65
CA THR A 193 5.16 10.43 7.88
C THR A 193 4.53 11.82 7.76
N GLN A 194 4.00 12.16 6.59
CA GLN A 194 3.39 13.44 6.32
C GLN A 194 2.03 13.56 7.04
N ARG A 195 1.95 14.49 8.01
CA ARG A 195 0.70 14.75 8.74
C ARG A 195 -0.31 15.49 7.86
N ARG A 196 -1.59 15.17 8.01
CA ARG A 196 -2.70 15.81 7.30
C ARG A 196 -2.72 17.34 7.42
N SER A 197 -2.45 17.88 8.60
CA SER A 197 -2.40 19.33 8.81
C SER A 197 -1.28 20.00 8.01
N ALA A 198 -0.15 19.31 7.83
CA ALA A 198 0.98 19.85 7.08
C ALA A 198 0.72 19.87 5.56
N LEU A 199 -0.20 19.04 5.03
CA LEU A 199 -0.56 19.03 3.61
C LEU A 199 -1.47 20.19 3.22
N ARG A 200 -2.33 20.67 4.14
CA ARG A 200 -3.18 21.85 3.90
C ARG A 200 -2.37 23.12 3.58
N HIS A 201 -1.09 23.13 3.95
CA HIS A 201 -0.18 24.26 3.70
C HIS A 201 0.73 24.03 2.49
N LEU A 202 0.64 22.87 1.82
CA LEU A 202 1.38 22.63 0.58
C LEU A 202 0.63 23.23 -0.61
N LYS A 203 1.40 23.58 -1.65
CA LYS A 203 0.83 23.99 -2.93
C LYS A 203 0.04 22.82 -3.54
N THR A 204 -1.04 23.12 -4.25
CA THR A 204 -1.89 22.11 -4.91
C THR A 204 -1.09 21.15 -5.80
N GLU A 205 -0.11 21.66 -6.55
CA GLU A 205 0.79 20.84 -7.36
C GLU A 205 1.54 19.78 -6.55
N ARG A 206 1.95 20.13 -5.32
CA ARG A 206 2.66 19.22 -4.42
C ARG A 206 1.72 18.19 -3.79
N VAL A 207 0.47 18.57 -3.52
CA VAL A 207 -0.56 17.63 -3.03
C VAL A 207 -0.89 16.60 -4.10
N LYS A 208 -1.05 17.03 -5.36
CA LYS A 208 -1.30 16.13 -6.50
C LYS A 208 -0.26 15.03 -6.69
N LEU A 209 0.99 15.26 -6.29
CA LEU A 209 2.01 14.21 -6.33
C LEU A 209 1.67 13.03 -5.42
N PHE A 210 0.93 13.23 -4.33
CA PHE A 210 0.48 12.13 -3.47
C PHE A 210 -0.68 11.36 -4.12
N ASP A 211 -1.53 12.04 -4.88
CA ASP A 211 -2.68 11.43 -5.57
C ASP A 211 -2.23 10.51 -6.71
N TYR A 212 -1.06 10.76 -7.31
CA TYR A 212 -0.52 9.99 -8.44
C TYR A 212 0.73 9.18 -8.09
N CYS A 213 1.07 9.04 -6.81
CA CYS A 213 2.24 8.28 -6.41
C CYS A 213 1.99 6.78 -6.46
N MET A 214 2.94 6.05 -7.03
CA MET A 214 3.01 4.59 -6.98
C MET A 214 4.42 4.15 -6.59
N PRO A 215 4.58 3.07 -5.79
CA PRO A 215 5.88 2.48 -5.51
C PRO A 215 6.58 2.17 -6.83
N TYR A 216 7.80 2.67 -7.01
CA TYR A 216 8.56 2.42 -8.23
C TYR A 216 9.28 1.08 -8.11
N TYR A 217 8.87 0.10 -8.90
CA TYR A 217 9.59 -1.15 -9.05
C TYR A 217 10.67 -0.96 -10.12
N MET A 218 11.94 -1.04 -9.71
CA MET A 218 13.05 -1.11 -10.66
C MET A 218 13.26 -2.60 -10.97
N PRO A 219 12.91 -3.06 -12.18
CA PRO A 219 13.13 -4.46 -12.52
C PRO A 219 14.64 -4.74 -12.51
N LEU A 220 15.03 -5.91 -11.99
CA LEU A 220 16.44 -6.32 -11.84
C LEU A 220 17.18 -6.33 -13.18
N ASN A 221 16.44 -6.58 -14.25
CA ASN A 221 16.84 -6.30 -15.61
C ASN A 221 16.02 -5.08 -16.05
N PRO A 222 16.60 -4.08 -16.73
CA PRO A 222 15.76 -3.09 -17.41
C PRO A 222 14.74 -3.86 -18.28
N PRO A 223 13.51 -3.36 -18.45
CA PRO A 223 12.72 -3.81 -19.60
C PRO A 223 13.68 -3.70 -20.79
N GLU A 224 13.84 -4.77 -21.56
CA GLU A 224 14.36 -4.58 -22.91
C GLU A 224 13.49 -3.45 -23.46
N ASP A 225 14.13 -2.33 -23.86
CA ASP A 225 13.41 -1.18 -24.43
C ASP A 225 12.31 -1.80 -25.28
N GLU A 226 11.02 -1.52 -25.00
CA GLU A 226 9.94 -2.11 -25.79
C GLU A 226 10.33 -1.82 -27.23
N ASP A 227 10.84 -2.85 -27.92
CA ASP A 227 11.40 -2.66 -29.23
C ASP A 227 10.22 -2.09 -29.99
N ASP A 228 10.35 -0.87 -30.50
CA ASP A 228 9.26 -0.15 -31.15
C ASP A 228 8.95 -0.87 -32.45
N THR A 229 8.23 -1.97 -32.28
CA THR A 229 7.93 -3.05 -33.21
C THR A 229 6.65 -2.79 -33.95
N VAL A 230 5.91 -1.78 -33.49
CA VAL A 230 4.69 -1.28 -34.07
C VAL A 230 5.03 -0.28 -35.17
N VAL A 231 4.51 -0.53 -36.36
CA VAL A 231 4.61 0.38 -37.49
C VAL A 231 3.23 0.93 -37.78
N ASN A 232 3.14 2.26 -37.85
CA ASN A 232 1.96 2.94 -38.36
C ASN A 232 1.94 2.83 -39.89
N ILE A 233 0.93 2.13 -40.42
CA ILE A 233 0.75 1.86 -41.84
C ILE A 233 -0.31 2.79 -42.39
N LEU A 234 0.05 3.53 -43.43
CA LEU A 234 -0.85 4.28 -44.29
C LEU A 234 -0.73 3.73 -45.71
N TYR A 235 -1.68 2.87 -46.10
CA TYR A 235 -1.68 2.26 -47.43
C TYR A 235 -2.52 3.09 -48.41
N PRO A 236 -1.95 3.49 -49.57
CA PRO A 236 -2.55 4.49 -50.45
C PRO A 236 -3.59 3.88 -51.41
N LEU A 237 -4.79 3.63 -50.90
CA LEU A 237 -5.98 3.31 -51.70
C LEU A 237 -6.91 4.53 -51.82
N GLU A 238 -7.93 4.44 -52.67
CA GLU A 238 -8.98 5.47 -52.79
C GLU A 238 -9.66 5.75 -51.44
N SER A 239 -9.89 4.69 -50.66
CA SER A 239 -10.12 4.79 -49.21
C SER A 239 -8.87 4.26 -48.49
N PRO A 240 -7.99 5.12 -47.95
CA PRO A 240 -6.74 4.69 -47.35
C PRO A 240 -6.95 3.75 -46.17
N ILE A 241 -6.09 2.73 -46.06
CA ILE A 241 -6.06 1.85 -44.89
C ILE A 241 -5.08 2.47 -43.89
N VAL A 242 -5.58 2.80 -42.70
CA VAL A 242 -4.79 3.27 -41.55
C VAL A 242 -4.83 2.18 -40.49
N CYS A 243 -3.68 1.61 -40.15
CA CYS A 243 -3.58 0.56 -39.15
C CYS A 243 -2.19 0.51 -38.52
N GLU A 244 -2.09 -0.17 -37.40
CA GLU A 244 -0.86 -0.47 -36.70
C GLU A 244 -0.48 -1.93 -37.00
N PHE A 245 0.79 -2.19 -37.29
CA PHE A 245 1.32 -3.52 -37.57
C PHE A 245 2.54 -3.78 -36.70
N ASN A 246 2.49 -4.78 -35.83
CA ASN A 246 3.59 -5.20 -34.99
C ASN A 246 4.37 -6.35 -35.67
N TRP A 247 5.61 -6.12 -36.12
CA TRP A 247 6.35 -7.16 -36.86
C TRP A 247 6.84 -8.35 -36.03
N GLU A 248 6.72 -8.32 -34.71
CA GLU A 248 7.05 -9.45 -33.83
C GLU A 248 5.82 -10.27 -33.45
N MET A 249 4.68 -9.61 -33.33
CA MET A 249 3.42 -10.23 -32.89
C MET A 249 2.52 -10.63 -34.07
N ASP A 250 2.54 -9.85 -35.15
CA ASP A 250 1.65 -10.02 -36.30
C ASP A 250 2.34 -10.79 -37.43
N ASP A 251 1.65 -11.80 -37.96
CA ASP A 251 2.05 -12.47 -39.20
C ASP A 251 1.55 -11.68 -40.43
N TYR A 252 2.41 -11.55 -41.45
CA TYR A 252 2.10 -10.79 -42.65
C TYR A 252 0.93 -11.36 -43.46
N GLU A 253 0.76 -12.68 -43.46
CA GLU A 253 -0.30 -13.35 -44.20
C GLU A 253 -1.63 -13.17 -43.47
N ASP A 254 -1.66 -13.51 -42.18
CA ASP A 254 -2.86 -13.43 -41.34
C ASP A 254 -3.38 -11.99 -41.26
N PHE A 255 -2.49 -11.00 -41.11
CA PHE A 255 -2.87 -9.60 -41.07
C PHE A 255 -3.45 -9.13 -42.41
N ALA A 256 -2.90 -9.57 -43.54
CA ALA A 256 -3.42 -9.24 -44.86
C ALA A 256 -4.77 -9.94 -45.13
N ASP A 257 -4.93 -11.19 -44.69
CA ASP A 257 -6.20 -11.92 -44.77
C ASP A 257 -7.30 -11.27 -43.95
N GLU A 258 -6.98 -10.77 -42.75
CA GLU A 258 -7.91 -10.00 -41.94
C GLU A 258 -8.43 -8.78 -42.71
N LYS A 259 -7.55 -8.02 -43.38
CA LYS A 259 -7.97 -6.83 -44.15
C LYS A 259 -8.80 -7.17 -45.38
N VAL A 260 -8.59 -8.35 -45.97
CA VAL A 260 -9.47 -8.87 -47.05
C VAL A 260 -10.83 -9.28 -46.50
N ASN A 261 -10.86 -10.00 -45.36
CA ASN A 261 -12.09 -10.44 -44.70
C ASN A 261 -12.93 -9.26 -44.19
N GLU A 262 -12.29 -8.16 -43.76
CA GLU A 262 -12.94 -6.91 -43.38
C GLU A 262 -13.46 -6.09 -44.58
N GLU A 263 -13.32 -6.59 -45.81
CA GLU A 263 -13.62 -5.89 -47.08
C GLU A 263 -12.88 -4.55 -47.24
N LYS A 264 -11.80 -4.32 -46.46
CA LYS A 264 -10.95 -3.11 -46.53
C LYS A 264 -9.89 -3.20 -47.61
N LEU A 265 -9.46 -4.41 -47.93
CA LEU A 265 -8.47 -4.72 -48.96
C LEU A 265 -9.06 -5.70 -49.96
N ARG A 266 -8.78 -5.52 -51.25
CA ARG A 266 -9.20 -6.48 -52.27
C ARG A 266 -8.19 -7.63 -52.34
N GLU A 267 -8.68 -8.83 -52.66
CA GLU A 267 -7.84 -10.02 -52.75
C GLU A 267 -6.72 -9.88 -53.80
N ASP A 268 -6.97 -9.12 -54.88
CA ASP A 268 -5.97 -8.81 -55.92
C ASP A 268 -4.86 -7.85 -55.46
N GLU A 269 -5.06 -7.14 -54.34
CA GLU A 269 -4.08 -6.23 -53.76
C GLU A 269 -3.36 -6.79 -52.54
N LYS A 270 -3.74 -8.01 -52.09
CA LYS A 270 -3.17 -8.68 -50.92
C LYS A 270 -1.64 -8.78 -50.97
N GLU A 271 -1.10 -9.24 -52.10
CA GLU A 271 0.36 -9.36 -52.28
C GLU A 271 1.08 -8.01 -52.23
N LYS A 272 0.51 -6.98 -52.87
CA LYS A 272 1.09 -5.63 -52.86
C LYS A 272 1.09 -5.02 -51.46
N PHE A 273 0.03 -5.25 -50.70
CA PHE A 273 -0.06 -4.82 -49.32
C PHE A 273 0.99 -5.50 -48.43
N LYS A 274 1.21 -6.81 -48.58
CA LYS A 274 2.26 -7.54 -47.87
C LYS A 274 3.66 -7.02 -48.20
N GLU A 275 3.94 -6.72 -49.47
CA GLU A 275 5.21 -6.11 -49.87
C GLU A 275 5.39 -4.72 -49.24
N PHE A 276 4.33 -3.91 -49.19
CA PHE A 276 4.34 -2.61 -48.55
C PHE A 276 4.62 -2.70 -47.03
N LEU A 277 3.98 -3.64 -46.32
CA LEU A 277 4.26 -3.89 -44.90
C LEU A 277 5.74 -4.24 -44.67
N LYS A 278 6.29 -5.15 -45.49
CA LYS A 278 7.70 -5.55 -45.39
C LYS A 278 8.65 -4.39 -45.65
N GLU A 279 8.31 -3.49 -46.57
CA GLU A 279 9.11 -2.29 -46.84
C GLU A 279 9.08 -1.32 -45.65
N LYS A 280 7.89 -1.06 -45.10
CA LYS A 280 7.72 -0.17 -43.94
C LYS A 280 8.42 -0.68 -42.69
N VAL A 281 8.36 -1.99 -42.43
CA VAL A 281 9.11 -2.63 -41.35
C VAL A 281 10.63 -2.49 -41.55
N LYS A 282 11.12 -2.63 -42.79
CA LYS A 282 12.55 -2.44 -43.09
C LYS A 282 12.99 -0.99 -42.90
N GLU A 283 12.15 -0.03 -43.27
CA GLU A 283 12.40 1.41 -43.05
C GLU A 283 12.51 1.70 -41.55
N ARG A 284 11.52 1.28 -40.74
CA ARG A 284 11.55 1.48 -39.29
C ARG A 284 12.75 0.82 -38.61
N LYS A 285 13.08 -0.43 -38.98
CA LYS A 285 14.28 -1.12 -38.48
C LYS A 285 15.59 -0.41 -38.82
N ARG A 286 15.65 0.37 -39.91
CA ARG A 286 16.83 1.19 -40.25
C ARG A 286 16.88 2.46 -39.41
N GLU A 287 15.74 3.12 -39.19
CA GLU A 287 15.64 4.30 -38.33
C GLU A 287 16.06 3.97 -36.90
N LEU A 288 15.55 2.87 -36.33
CA LEU A 288 15.92 2.42 -34.99
C LEU A 288 17.43 2.20 -34.86
N LYS A 289 18.05 1.51 -35.85
CA LYS A 289 19.50 1.31 -35.88
C LYS A 289 20.32 2.61 -35.98
N GLN A 290 19.78 3.66 -36.59
CA GLN A 290 20.46 4.95 -36.68
C GLN A 290 20.33 5.77 -35.40
N VAL A 291 19.21 5.62 -34.67
CA VAL A 291 18.98 6.28 -33.38
C VAL A 291 19.87 5.68 -32.29
N THR A 292 20.11 4.37 -32.28
CA THR A 292 20.96 3.71 -31.27
C THR A 292 22.47 4.03 -31.41
N VAL A 293 22.90 4.66 -32.50
CA VAL A 293 24.33 4.94 -32.80
C VAL A 293 24.72 6.41 -32.52
N ASN A 294 23.75 7.31 -32.27
CA ASN A 294 24.00 8.72 -31.92
C ASN A 294 23.87 8.97 -30.41
#